data_AF-I6ZNN5-F1
#
_entry.id   AF-I6ZNN5-F1
#
_cell.length_a   1.000
_cell.length_b   1.000
_cell.length_c   1.000
_cell.angle_alpha   90.00
_cell.angle_beta   90.00
_cell.angle_gamma   90.00
#
_symmetry.space_group_name_H-M   'P 1'
#
loop_
_entity.id
_entity.type
_entity.pdbx_description
1 polymer ?
#
loop_
_entity_poly.entity_id
_entity_poly.type
_entity_poly.pdbx_seq_one_letter_code
_entity_poly.pdbx_strand_id
1 'polypeptide(L)'
;MNNSPRRIIYLDLMRALAVLMMVEGHTTDTFLADQFRNPDSWLYQLWLIKRGITAPIFMFTSGVVFTYLLKLQNKPFWENPRVYKGFRRFITLVVIGYMLRFPTHSFVDFQYVSLKQWYIFFASDALHLIGFGLLFILILEYFSEILKVNSYIMFLSAALFFFIIYPYTEKIQWTEIVPVPLAAYFYHKTGSLFPFFPWAGYVISGALLGSYLAKNPNVFTSPRFSKSLLIIGVVLLIAASILGNINLLNDQQKNAYYFISMRLGSVILLNSAMSYIALRLDTIPDIIKWVGRHTLVVYAVHVIILYGSAWVPGLNAIFAKSMNLYLSVCCAIVMIVAMIIMVWGIEKYKLTFKKEVAGS
;
A
#
# COMPACT_ATOMS: atom_id res chain seq x y z
N MET A 1 -26.86 -18.85 -10.58
CA MET A 1 -26.78 -17.97 -9.39
C MET A 1 -26.16 -16.65 -9.82
N ASN A 2 -26.81 -15.53 -9.53
CA ASN A 2 -26.36 -14.19 -9.93
C ASN A 2 -25.07 -13.86 -9.13
N ASN A 3 -23.89 -14.12 -9.70
CA ASN A 3 -22.57 -13.88 -9.10
C ASN A 3 -22.20 -12.38 -9.10
N SER A 4 -23.12 -11.52 -8.66
CA SER A 4 -22.78 -10.14 -8.35
C SER A 4 -21.85 -10.16 -7.13
N PRO A 5 -20.61 -9.64 -7.23
CA PRO A 5 -19.66 -9.69 -6.12
C PRO A 5 -20.27 -9.04 -4.89
N ARG A 6 -20.44 -9.80 -3.80
CA ARG A 6 -20.91 -9.23 -2.53
C ARG A 6 -19.84 -8.26 -2.05
N ARG A 7 -20.23 -7.00 -1.88
CA ARG A 7 -19.32 -5.94 -1.42
C ARG A 7 -18.86 -6.25 0.00
N ILE A 8 -17.55 -6.21 0.22
CA ILE A 8 -16.93 -6.51 1.51
C ILE A 8 -16.70 -5.21 2.26
N ILE A 9 -17.61 -4.87 3.18
CA ILE A 9 -17.63 -3.57 3.89
C ILE A 9 -16.31 -3.31 4.63
N TYR A 10 -15.74 -4.31 5.30
CA TYR A 10 -14.51 -4.09 6.06
C TYR A 10 -13.31 -3.72 5.19
N LEU A 11 -13.27 -4.14 3.92
CA LEU A 11 -12.22 -3.74 2.99
C LEU A 11 -12.35 -2.27 2.57
N ASP A 12 -13.58 -1.75 2.49
CA ASP A 12 -13.81 -0.32 2.28
C ASP A 12 -13.40 0.51 3.50
N LEU A 13 -13.72 0.03 4.71
CA LEU A 13 -13.26 0.64 5.96
C LEU A 13 -11.73 0.68 6.04
N MET A 14 -11.07 -0.44 5.74
CA MET A 14 -9.61 -0.52 5.71
C MET A 14 -8.98 0.46 4.71
N ARG A 15 -9.55 0.59 3.51
CA ARG A 15 -9.07 1.55 2.50
C ARG A 15 -9.25 2.99 2.95
N ALA A 16 -10.41 3.34 3.50
CA ALA A 16 -10.66 4.69 4.00
C ALA A 16 -9.70 5.03 5.15
N LEU A 17 -9.53 4.12 6.11
CA LEU A 17 -8.57 4.27 7.20
C LEU A 17 -7.15 4.49 6.69
N ALA A 18 -6.69 3.67 5.74
CA ALA A 18 -5.35 3.77 5.18
C ALA A 18 -5.11 5.13 4.50
N VAL A 19 -6.12 5.66 3.78
CA VAL A 19 -6.04 6.99 3.17
C VAL A 19 -5.89 8.09 4.21
N LEU A 20 -6.68 8.06 5.28
CA LEU A 20 -6.59 9.04 6.36
C LEU A 20 -5.22 8.98 7.05
N MET A 21 -4.73 7.77 7.35
CA MET A 21 -3.41 7.55 7.95
C MET A 21 -2.27 8.03 7.05
N MET A 22 -2.38 7.86 5.74
CA MET A 22 -1.37 8.31 4.78
C MET A 22 -1.31 9.82 4.66
N VAL A 23 -2.47 10.48 4.54
CA VAL A 23 -2.53 11.95 4.46
C VAL A 23 -2.02 12.55 5.77
N GLU A 24 -2.46 12.03 6.92
CA GLU A 24 -1.95 12.45 8.24
C GLU A 24 -0.43 12.24 8.33
N GLY A 25 0.05 11.03 8.05
CA GLY A 25 1.46 10.68 8.21
C GLY A 25 2.40 11.50 7.33
N HIS A 26 2.05 11.78 6.06
CA HIS A 26 2.87 12.64 5.20
C HIS A 26 2.80 14.11 5.62
N THR A 27 1.63 14.60 6.04
CA THR A 27 1.46 16.01 6.44
C THR A 27 2.22 16.30 7.73
N THR A 28 2.02 15.47 8.76
CA THR A 28 2.75 15.55 10.02
C THR A 28 4.25 15.38 9.79
N ASP A 29 4.66 14.45 8.91
CA ASP A 29 6.07 14.31 8.59
C ASP A 29 6.65 15.55 7.91
N THR A 30 5.91 16.20 7.02
CA THR A 30 6.42 17.37 6.30
C THR A 30 6.64 18.54 7.27
N PHE A 31 5.70 18.77 8.19
CA PHE A 31 5.68 19.99 8.99
C PHE A 31 6.29 19.87 10.38
N LEU A 32 6.17 18.72 11.06
CA LEU A 32 6.58 18.58 12.46
C LEU A 32 8.09 18.76 12.62
N ALA A 33 8.48 19.74 13.46
CA ALA A 33 9.87 20.06 13.70
C ALA A 33 10.65 18.95 14.41
N ASP A 34 11.94 18.86 14.12
CA ASP A 34 12.81 17.77 14.59
C ASP A 34 12.93 17.69 16.12
N GLN A 35 12.80 18.82 16.82
CA GLN A 35 12.78 18.86 18.29
C GLN A 35 11.64 18.03 18.92
N PHE A 36 10.55 17.76 18.18
CA PHE A 36 9.42 16.94 18.66
C PHE A 36 9.56 15.46 18.26
N ARG A 37 10.61 15.10 17.51
CA ARG A 37 10.86 13.75 16.99
C ARG A 37 11.72 12.92 17.93
N ASN A 38 11.43 13.00 19.22
CA ASN A 38 12.18 12.27 20.23
C ASN A 38 11.82 10.77 20.21
N PRO A 39 12.77 9.85 19.93
CA PRO A 39 12.54 8.41 20.01
C PRO A 39 12.05 7.93 21.37
N ASP A 40 12.34 8.62 22.46
CA ASP A 40 11.88 8.25 23.82
C ASP A 40 10.45 8.73 24.12
N SER A 41 9.88 9.61 23.28
CA SER A 41 8.51 10.07 23.43
C SER A 41 7.52 8.99 22.99
N TRP A 42 6.72 8.48 23.92
CA TRP A 42 5.68 7.49 23.64
C TRP A 42 4.71 7.96 22.53
N LEU A 43 4.41 9.26 22.48
CA LEU A 43 3.51 9.85 21.49
C LEU A 43 4.15 9.83 20.09
N TYR A 44 5.43 10.19 19.99
CA TYR A 44 6.16 10.15 18.72
C TYR A 44 6.36 8.70 18.25
N GLN A 45 6.69 7.77 19.15
CA GLN A 45 6.77 6.35 18.81
C GLN A 45 5.44 5.80 18.28
N LEU A 46 4.32 6.15 18.93
CA LEU A 46 2.99 5.74 18.47
C LEU A 46 2.71 6.27 17.06
N TRP A 47 3.02 7.53 16.79
CA TRP A 47 2.90 8.12 15.46
C TRP A 47 3.81 7.42 14.44
N LEU A 48 5.07 7.17 14.80
CA LEU A 48 6.06 6.52 13.95
C LEU A 48 5.64 5.10 13.58
N ILE A 49 5.11 4.33 14.53
CA ILE A 49 4.55 3.00 14.30
C ILE A 49 3.35 3.08 13.35
N LYS A 50 2.39 3.97 13.62
CA LYS A 50 1.21 4.18 12.75
C LYS A 50 1.61 4.54 11.31
N ARG A 51 2.55 5.45 11.15
CA ARG A 51 3.10 5.81 9.84
C ARG A 51 3.79 4.61 9.18
N GLY A 52 4.58 3.85 9.94
CA GLY A 52 5.31 2.67 9.46
C GLY A 52 4.43 1.51 9.00
N ILE A 53 3.20 1.38 9.51
CA ILE A 53 2.24 0.35 9.08
C ILE A 53 1.30 0.81 7.95
N THR A 54 1.28 2.10 7.63
CA THR A 54 0.33 2.65 6.63
C THR A 54 0.55 2.08 5.23
N ALA A 55 1.79 2.03 4.75
CA ALA A 55 2.09 1.48 3.43
C ALA A 55 1.82 -0.06 3.36
N PRO A 56 2.21 -0.88 4.37
CA PRO A 56 1.79 -2.28 4.46
C PRO A 56 0.28 -2.49 4.38
N ILE A 57 -0.55 -1.62 4.97
CA ILE A 57 -2.01 -1.70 4.84
C ILE A 57 -2.43 -1.57 3.37
N PHE A 58 -1.94 -0.56 2.65
CA PHE A 58 -2.25 -0.38 1.23
C PHE A 58 -1.82 -1.56 0.38
N MET A 59 -0.60 -2.06 0.61
CA MET A 59 -0.04 -3.21 -0.12
C MET A 59 -0.89 -4.45 0.08
N PHE A 60 -1.14 -4.81 1.34
CA PHE A 60 -1.94 -5.97 1.70
C PHE A 60 -3.36 -5.85 1.16
N THR A 61 -4.06 -4.74 1.42
CA THR A 61 -5.45 -4.55 0.96
C THR A 61 -5.57 -4.52 -0.57
N SER A 62 -4.55 -4.02 -1.28
CA SER A 62 -4.51 -4.09 -2.76
C SER A 62 -4.43 -5.54 -3.24
N GLY A 63 -3.57 -6.35 -2.62
CA GLY A 63 -3.47 -7.78 -2.90
C GLY A 63 -4.76 -8.55 -2.61
N VAL A 64 -5.41 -8.28 -1.46
CA VAL A 64 -6.69 -8.91 -1.08
C VAL A 64 -7.76 -8.64 -2.13
N VAL A 65 -8.01 -7.37 -2.44
CA VAL A 65 -9.13 -7.01 -3.31
C VAL A 65 -8.88 -7.46 -4.74
N PHE A 66 -7.65 -7.32 -5.24
CA PHE A 66 -7.32 -7.77 -6.59
C PHE A 66 -7.53 -9.27 -6.75
N THR A 67 -6.96 -10.07 -5.85
CA THR A 67 -7.00 -11.52 -5.93
C THR A 67 -8.41 -12.07 -5.67
N TYR A 68 -9.15 -11.45 -4.75
CA TYR A 68 -10.56 -11.77 -4.54
C TYR A 68 -11.38 -11.62 -5.83
N LEU A 69 -11.26 -10.48 -6.50
CA LEU A 69 -11.99 -10.20 -7.74
C LEU A 69 -11.53 -11.08 -8.91
N LEU A 70 -10.23 -11.41 -8.97
CA LEU A 70 -9.65 -12.32 -9.97
C LEU A 70 -10.26 -13.72 -9.83
N LYS A 71 -10.22 -14.29 -8.63
CA LYS A 71 -10.69 -15.65 -8.33
C LYS A 71 -12.20 -15.80 -8.42
N LEU A 72 -12.97 -14.74 -8.13
CA LEU A 72 -14.44 -14.77 -8.26
C LEU A 72 -14.95 -15.01 -9.69
N GLN A 73 -14.14 -14.71 -10.73
CA GLN A 73 -14.59 -14.95 -12.11
C GLN A 73 -14.71 -16.45 -12.44
N ASN A 74 -13.98 -17.31 -11.73
CA ASN A 74 -13.95 -18.75 -11.93
C ASN A 74 -13.75 -19.16 -13.41
N LYS A 75 -12.76 -18.54 -14.06
CA LYS A 75 -12.35 -18.80 -15.46
C LYS A 75 -10.86 -19.13 -15.52
N PRO A 76 -10.40 -19.90 -16.53
CA PRO A 76 -8.98 -20.08 -16.83
C PRO A 76 -8.26 -18.73 -16.95
N PHE A 77 -6.97 -18.69 -16.64
CA PHE A 77 -6.18 -17.46 -16.54
C PHE A 77 -6.36 -16.56 -17.77
N TRP A 78 -6.15 -17.08 -18.99
CA TRP A 78 -6.20 -16.30 -20.22
C TRP A 78 -7.62 -15.84 -20.61
N GLU A 79 -8.66 -16.52 -20.13
CA GLU A 79 -10.06 -16.14 -20.38
C GLU A 79 -10.62 -15.19 -19.32
N ASN A 80 -9.88 -15.00 -18.22
CA ASN A 80 -10.33 -14.19 -17.11
C ASN A 80 -10.15 -12.70 -17.41
N PRO A 81 -11.23 -11.90 -17.54
CA PRO A 81 -11.13 -10.48 -17.88
C PRO A 81 -10.40 -9.65 -16.81
N ARG A 82 -10.22 -10.20 -15.59
CA ARG A 82 -9.47 -9.55 -14.53
C ARG A 82 -7.96 -9.62 -14.74
N VAL A 83 -7.45 -10.54 -15.55
CA VAL A 83 -6.02 -10.59 -15.93
C VAL A 83 -5.65 -9.35 -16.72
N TYR A 84 -6.37 -9.06 -17.81
CA TYR A 84 -6.13 -7.85 -18.60
C TYR A 84 -6.33 -6.57 -17.78
N LYS A 85 -7.40 -6.49 -16.97
CA LYS A 85 -7.63 -5.34 -16.07
C LYS A 85 -6.51 -5.18 -15.04
N GLY A 86 -5.97 -6.28 -14.53
CA GLY A 86 -4.84 -6.30 -13.61
C GLY A 86 -3.56 -5.78 -14.26
N PHE A 87 -3.23 -6.28 -15.45
CA PHE A 87 -2.06 -5.85 -16.20
C PHE A 87 -2.13 -4.36 -16.59
N ARG A 88 -3.30 -3.91 -17.07
CA ARG A 88 -3.54 -2.48 -17.33
C ARG A 88 -3.35 -1.64 -16.05
N ARG A 89 -3.81 -2.15 -14.91
CA ARG A 89 -3.65 -1.45 -13.62
C ARG A 89 -2.19 -1.41 -13.18
N PHE A 90 -1.42 -2.48 -13.39
CA PHE A 90 0.04 -2.49 -13.17
C PHE A 90 0.70 -1.35 -13.96
N ILE A 91 0.49 -1.29 -15.27
CA ILE A 91 1.07 -0.24 -16.13
C ILE A 91 0.65 1.15 -15.64
N THR A 92 -0.64 1.34 -15.37
CA THR A 92 -1.18 2.63 -14.90
C THR A 92 -0.48 3.10 -13.62
N LEU A 93 -0.29 2.20 -12.64
CA LEU A 93 0.32 2.57 -11.36
C LEU A 93 1.82 2.87 -11.51
N VAL A 94 2.55 2.09 -12.30
CA VAL A 94 3.98 2.32 -12.55
C VAL A 94 4.19 3.64 -13.30
N VAL A 95 3.41 3.91 -14.35
CA VAL A 95 3.50 5.16 -15.10
C VAL A 95 3.19 6.37 -14.21
N ILE A 96 2.11 6.33 -13.42
CA ILE A 96 1.79 7.44 -12.50
C ILE A 96 2.89 7.60 -11.43
N GLY A 97 3.44 6.50 -10.92
CA GLY A 97 4.57 6.53 -9.98
C GLY A 97 5.77 7.30 -10.53
N TYR A 98 6.17 7.01 -11.77
CA TYR A 98 7.27 7.71 -12.43
C TYR A 98 6.93 9.15 -12.76
N MET A 99 5.69 9.45 -13.15
CA MET A 99 5.24 10.82 -13.41
C MET A 99 5.23 11.69 -12.15
N LEU A 100 4.89 11.14 -10.98
CA LEU A 100 4.96 11.88 -9.72
C LEU A 100 6.40 12.21 -9.29
N ARG A 101 7.38 11.48 -9.81
CA ARG A 101 8.81 11.65 -9.50
C ARG A 101 9.61 12.15 -10.69
N PHE A 102 8.93 12.70 -11.70
CA PHE A 102 9.55 13.11 -12.95
C PHE A 102 10.67 14.14 -12.69
N PRO A 103 11.84 14.03 -13.32
CA PRO A 103 13.04 14.72 -12.85
C PRO A 103 13.14 16.19 -13.30
N THR A 104 12.35 16.61 -14.30
CA THR A 104 12.41 17.93 -14.93
C THR A 104 11.04 18.34 -15.48
N HIS A 105 10.80 19.63 -15.70
CA HIS A 105 9.54 20.15 -16.27
C HIS A 105 9.39 19.84 -17.76
N SER A 106 10.49 19.52 -18.46
CA SER A 106 10.51 19.22 -19.90
C SER A 106 10.46 17.72 -20.16
N PHE A 107 9.67 17.29 -21.15
CA PHE A 107 9.62 15.89 -21.58
C PHE A 107 10.70 15.53 -22.61
N VAL A 108 11.43 16.51 -23.13
CA VAL A 108 12.37 16.32 -24.26
C VAL A 108 13.79 16.73 -23.87
N ASP A 109 13.94 17.73 -23.00
CA ASP A 109 15.24 18.25 -22.58
C ASP A 109 15.62 17.76 -21.19
N PHE A 110 16.66 16.90 -21.16
CA PHE A 110 17.23 16.32 -19.94
C PHE A 110 18.66 16.82 -19.65
N GLN A 111 19.17 17.82 -20.39
CA GLN A 111 20.58 18.25 -20.31
C GLN A 111 20.97 18.77 -18.91
N TYR A 112 20.02 19.35 -18.19
CA TYR A 112 20.21 19.91 -16.84
C TYR A 112 19.76 18.97 -15.72
N VAL A 113 19.42 17.72 -16.03
CA VAL A 113 19.01 16.75 -15.01
C VAL A 113 20.23 16.23 -14.27
N SER A 114 20.35 16.63 -13.01
CA SER A 114 21.43 16.17 -12.13
C SER A 114 21.31 14.67 -11.84
N LEU A 115 22.44 14.05 -11.45
CA LEU A 115 22.45 12.66 -11.02
C LEU A 115 21.46 12.41 -9.87
N LYS A 116 21.34 13.34 -8.92
CA LYS A 116 20.38 13.25 -7.81
C LYS A 116 18.93 13.18 -8.30
N GLN A 117 18.56 13.98 -9.31
CA GLN A 117 17.22 13.95 -9.90
C GLN A 117 16.96 12.61 -10.59
N TRP A 118 17.96 12.02 -11.27
CA TRP A 118 17.83 10.68 -11.85
C TRP A 118 17.59 9.61 -10.78
N TYR A 119 18.30 9.65 -9.65
CA TYR A 119 18.06 8.72 -8.55
C TYR A 119 16.65 8.89 -7.96
N ILE A 120 16.16 10.13 -7.80
CA ILE A 120 14.78 10.39 -7.34
C ILE A 120 13.74 9.84 -8.33
N PHE A 121 13.98 10.02 -9.64
CA PHE A 121 13.10 9.52 -10.68
C PHE A 121 13.04 8.00 -10.72
N PHE A 122 14.19 7.33 -10.62
CA PHE A 122 14.27 5.87 -10.64
C PHE A 122 13.89 5.19 -9.32
N ALA A 123 13.79 5.93 -8.23
CA ALA A 123 13.45 5.38 -6.91
C ALA A 123 12.08 4.68 -6.92
N SER A 124 12.05 3.42 -6.47
CA SER A 124 10.80 2.69 -6.27
C SER A 124 10.03 3.26 -5.08
N ASP A 125 8.72 3.41 -5.28
CA ASP A 125 7.78 3.98 -4.32
C ASP A 125 6.50 3.13 -4.29
N ALA A 126 5.55 3.45 -3.42
CA ALA A 126 4.37 2.66 -3.13
C ALA A 126 3.56 2.32 -4.39
N LEU A 127 3.40 3.25 -5.34
CA LEU A 127 2.68 2.97 -6.59
C LEU A 127 3.40 1.95 -7.48
N HIS A 128 4.72 2.09 -7.64
CA HIS A 128 5.54 1.16 -8.40
C HIS A 128 5.42 -0.25 -7.80
N LEU A 129 5.65 -0.35 -6.49
CA LEU A 129 5.60 -1.62 -5.80
C LEU A 129 4.21 -2.25 -5.84
N ILE A 130 3.12 -1.50 -5.60
CA ILE A 130 1.77 -2.06 -5.69
C ILE A 130 1.52 -2.54 -7.12
N GLY A 131 1.92 -1.77 -8.14
CA GLY A 131 1.87 -2.18 -9.53
C GLY A 131 2.56 -3.52 -9.76
N PHE A 132 3.85 -3.63 -9.42
CA PHE A 132 4.61 -4.88 -9.58
C PHE A 132 4.06 -6.02 -8.71
N GLY A 133 3.53 -5.74 -7.53
CA GLY A 133 2.85 -6.72 -6.69
C GLY A 133 1.62 -7.32 -7.37
N LEU A 134 0.82 -6.51 -8.10
CA LEU A 134 -0.28 -7.03 -8.92
C LEU A 134 0.24 -7.92 -10.07
N LEU A 135 1.35 -7.53 -10.70
CA LEU A 135 2.00 -8.33 -11.73
C LEU A 135 2.50 -9.67 -11.16
N PHE A 136 3.14 -9.67 -9.99
CA PHE A 136 3.56 -10.90 -9.31
C PHE A 136 2.38 -11.80 -8.98
N ILE A 137 1.25 -11.25 -8.52
CA ILE A 137 0.03 -12.05 -8.29
C ILE A 137 -0.44 -12.70 -9.59
N LEU A 138 -0.45 -11.99 -10.71
CA LEU A 138 -0.82 -12.55 -12.01
C LEU A 138 0.13 -13.68 -12.43
N ILE A 139 1.44 -13.47 -12.30
CA ILE A 139 2.45 -14.47 -12.65
C ILE A 139 2.30 -15.72 -11.77
N LEU A 140 2.17 -15.55 -10.46
CA LEU A 140 2.00 -16.64 -9.51
C LEU A 140 0.68 -17.40 -9.74
N GLU A 141 -0.40 -16.70 -10.08
CA GLU A 141 -1.67 -17.33 -10.44
C GLU A 141 -1.55 -18.18 -11.71
N TYR A 142 -0.90 -17.65 -12.75
CA TYR A 142 -0.63 -18.38 -13.98
C TYR A 142 0.19 -19.66 -13.72
N PHE A 143 1.26 -19.56 -12.93
CA PHE A 143 2.06 -20.73 -12.56
C PHE A 143 1.30 -21.71 -11.66
N SER A 144 0.44 -21.23 -10.77
CA SER A 144 -0.43 -22.07 -9.96
C SER A 144 -1.36 -22.92 -10.84
N GLU A 145 -1.91 -22.34 -11.91
CA GLU A 145 -2.77 -23.04 -12.88
C GLU A 145 -1.97 -24.08 -13.70
N ILE A 146 -0.87 -23.67 -14.33
CA ILE A 146 -0.08 -24.57 -15.20
C ILE A 146 0.56 -25.71 -14.43
N LEU A 147 1.15 -25.42 -13.28
CA LEU A 147 1.81 -26.43 -12.44
C LEU A 147 0.81 -27.23 -11.61
N LYS A 148 -0.49 -26.90 -11.66
CA LYS A 148 -1.56 -27.49 -10.85
C LYS A 148 -1.27 -27.46 -9.34
N VAL A 149 -0.51 -26.45 -8.90
CA VAL A 149 -0.18 -26.22 -7.50
C VAL A 149 -1.30 -25.40 -6.87
N ASN A 150 -1.69 -25.73 -5.64
CA ASN A 150 -2.67 -24.96 -4.90
C ASN A 150 -2.22 -23.49 -4.74
N SER A 151 -3.05 -22.54 -5.17
CA SER A 151 -2.73 -21.10 -5.12
C SER A 151 -2.41 -20.60 -3.72
N TYR A 152 -2.96 -21.20 -2.66
CA TYR A 152 -2.58 -20.87 -1.28
C TYR A 152 -1.10 -21.16 -1.00
N ILE A 153 -0.62 -22.32 -1.47
CA ILE A 153 0.78 -22.72 -1.30
C ILE A 153 1.67 -21.79 -2.12
N MET A 154 1.28 -21.49 -3.36
CA MET A 154 2.02 -20.59 -4.25
C MET A 154 2.17 -19.17 -3.67
N PHE A 155 1.08 -18.57 -3.18
CA PHE A 155 1.16 -17.23 -2.57
C PHE A 155 1.91 -17.25 -1.23
N LEU A 156 1.73 -18.29 -0.40
CA LEU A 156 2.43 -18.39 0.86
C LEU A 156 3.95 -18.55 0.65
N SER A 157 4.38 -19.44 -0.25
CA SER A 157 5.79 -19.66 -0.55
C SER A 157 6.43 -18.40 -1.13
N ALA A 158 5.76 -17.71 -2.04
CA ALA A 158 6.25 -16.46 -2.61
C ALA A 158 6.34 -15.33 -1.58
N ALA A 159 5.33 -15.17 -0.71
CA ALA A 159 5.40 -14.17 0.37
C ALA A 159 6.56 -14.45 1.33
N LEU A 160 6.73 -15.71 1.74
CA LEU A 160 7.86 -16.13 2.58
C LEU A 160 9.21 -15.91 1.88
N PHE A 161 9.30 -16.17 0.58
CA PHE A 161 10.50 -15.88 -0.21
C PHE A 161 10.91 -14.40 -0.11
N PHE A 162 10.00 -13.47 -0.39
CA PHE A 162 10.30 -12.03 -0.30
C PHE A 162 10.69 -11.58 1.12
N PHE A 163 10.10 -12.20 2.15
CA PHE A 163 10.42 -11.87 3.54
C PHE A 163 11.74 -12.44 4.03
N ILE A 164 12.01 -13.73 3.78
CA ILE A 164 13.21 -14.43 4.25
C ILE A 164 14.45 -13.93 3.53
N ILE A 165 14.36 -13.61 2.24
CA ILE A 165 15.51 -13.22 1.42
C ILE A 165 15.94 -11.77 1.67
N TYR A 166 15.06 -10.91 2.20
CA TYR A 166 15.30 -9.48 2.39
C TYR A 166 16.64 -9.09 3.06
N PRO A 167 17.02 -9.61 4.24
CA PRO A 167 18.28 -9.20 4.88
C PRO A 167 19.53 -9.58 4.08
N TYR A 168 19.42 -10.53 3.14
CA TYR A 168 20.50 -10.91 2.24
C TYR A 168 20.55 -10.00 1.02
N THR A 169 19.41 -9.70 0.39
CA THR A 169 19.36 -8.80 -0.77
C THR A 169 19.77 -7.38 -0.43
N GLU A 170 19.48 -6.91 0.78
CA GLU A 170 19.85 -5.56 1.22
C GLU A 170 21.38 -5.37 1.36
N LYS A 171 22.15 -6.46 1.51
CA LYS A 171 23.62 -6.40 1.58
C LYS A 171 24.28 -6.27 0.20
N ILE A 172 23.59 -6.71 -0.85
CA ILE A 172 24.12 -6.72 -2.22
C ILE A 172 24.15 -5.28 -2.75
N GLN A 173 25.26 -4.88 -3.37
CA GLN A 173 25.39 -3.59 -4.05
C GLN A 173 24.82 -3.68 -5.47
N TRP A 174 23.50 -3.65 -5.60
CA TRP A 174 22.83 -3.89 -6.88
C TRP A 174 23.24 -2.93 -8.01
N THR A 175 23.64 -1.70 -7.70
CA THR A 175 24.17 -0.73 -8.67
C THR A 175 25.46 -1.17 -9.36
N GLU A 176 26.20 -2.12 -8.77
CA GLU A 176 27.41 -2.69 -9.38
C GLU A 176 27.08 -3.87 -10.31
N ILE A 177 25.86 -4.40 -10.23
CA ILE A 177 25.41 -5.60 -10.97
C ILE A 177 24.48 -5.21 -12.12
N VAL A 178 23.56 -4.27 -11.88
CA VAL A 178 22.56 -3.82 -12.85
C VAL A 178 22.43 -2.29 -12.84
N PRO A 179 21.97 -1.68 -13.95
CA PRO A 179 21.74 -0.23 -14.01
C PRO A 179 20.79 0.27 -12.92
N VAL A 180 20.97 1.53 -12.48
CA VAL A 180 20.17 2.20 -11.43
C VAL A 180 18.65 2.00 -11.58
N PRO A 181 18.04 2.11 -12.78
CA PRO A 181 16.60 1.91 -12.96
C PRO A 181 16.10 0.54 -12.51
N LEU A 182 16.94 -0.51 -12.63
CA LEU A 182 16.63 -1.85 -12.16
C LEU A 182 17.06 -2.03 -10.71
N ALA A 183 18.27 -1.57 -10.35
CA ALA A 183 18.81 -1.68 -9.01
C ALA A 183 17.86 -1.08 -7.95
N ALA A 184 17.15 0.01 -8.30
CA ALA A 184 16.19 0.68 -7.44
C ALA A 184 15.08 -0.24 -6.90
N TYR A 185 14.74 -1.30 -7.62
CA TYR A 185 13.73 -2.25 -7.17
C TYR A 185 14.24 -3.29 -6.18
N PHE A 186 15.55 -3.41 -5.93
CA PHE A 186 16.09 -4.51 -5.14
C PHE A 186 16.54 -4.11 -3.72
N TYR A 187 16.81 -2.83 -3.46
CA TYR A 187 17.39 -2.35 -2.19
C TYR A 187 17.25 -0.84 -2.01
N HIS A 188 17.45 -0.36 -0.77
CA HIS A 188 17.14 1.02 -0.39
C HIS A 188 18.25 2.04 -0.70
N LYS A 189 19.49 1.60 -0.94
CA LYS A 189 20.65 2.51 -1.15
C LYS A 189 20.54 3.40 -2.39
N THR A 190 19.60 3.13 -3.28
CA THR A 190 19.25 3.99 -4.44
C THR A 190 18.34 5.16 -4.08
N GLY A 191 17.90 5.28 -2.83
CA GLY A 191 16.84 6.21 -2.41
C GLY A 191 15.42 5.66 -2.56
N SER A 192 15.29 4.39 -2.95
CA SER A 192 14.00 3.70 -3.05
C SER A 192 13.40 3.46 -1.67
N LEU A 193 12.15 3.88 -1.50
CA LEU A 193 11.41 3.70 -0.25
C LEU A 193 10.81 2.30 -0.14
N PHE A 194 10.45 1.72 -1.28
CA PHE A 194 9.71 0.47 -1.36
C PHE A 194 10.28 -0.45 -2.46
N PRO A 195 11.50 -1.00 -2.29
CA PRO A 195 12.01 -2.08 -3.15
C PRO A 195 11.16 -3.36 -3.01
N PHE A 196 11.36 -4.36 -3.85
CA PHE A 196 10.60 -5.61 -3.83
C PHE A 196 10.77 -6.39 -2.53
N PHE A 197 11.96 -6.37 -1.94
CA PHE A 197 12.25 -7.06 -0.69
C PHE A 197 12.23 -6.04 0.48
N PRO A 198 11.43 -6.26 1.54
CA PRO A 198 10.46 -7.33 1.74
C PRO A 198 9.07 -7.02 1.15
N TRP A 199 8.90 -5.83 0.57
CA TRP A 199 7.60 -5.19 0.49
C TRP A 199 6.59 -5.87 -0.45
N ALA A 200 7.05 -6.55 -1.51
CA ALA A 200 6.20 -7.34 -2.39
C ALA A 200 5.49 -8.48 -1.62
N GLY A 201 6.14 -9.01 -0.59
CA GLY A 201 5.58 -10.03 0.30
C GLY A 201 4.30 -9.57 1.00
N TYR A 202 4.13 -8.26 1.32
CA TYR A 202 2.88 -7.76 1.90
C TYR A 202 1.72 -7.79 0.89
N VAL A 203 1.98 -7.44 -0.37
CA VAL A 203 0.97 -7.51 -1.43
C VAL A 203 0.53 -8.96 -1.65
N ILE A 204 1.50 -9.88 -1.72
CA ILE A 204 1.26 -11.31 -1.93
C ILE A 204 0.58 -11.95 -0.71
N SER A 205 0.92 -11.53 0.52
CA SER A 205 0.20 -11.95 1.74
C SER A 205 -1.27 -11.54 1.69
N GLY A 206 -1.56 -10.36 1.11
CA GLY A 206 -2.93 -9.95 0.80
C GLY A 206 -3.62 -10.88 -0.21
N ALA A 207 -2.89 -11.34 -1.23
CA ALA A 207 -3.41 -12.28 -2.23
C ALA A 207 -3.84 -13.63 -1.62
N LEU A 208 -3.12 -14.10 -0.60
CA LEU A 208 -3.49 -15.30 0.16
C LEU A 208 -4.89 -15.14 0.79
N LEU A 209 -5.12 -14.03 1.50
CA LEU A 209 -6.43 -13.75 2.09
C LEU A 209 -7.50 -13.48 1.02
N GLY A 210 -7.17 -12.80 -0.07
CA GLY A 210 -8.08 -12.58 -1.20
C GLY A 210 -8.56 -13.89 -1.83
N SER A 211 -7.66 -14.87 -2.00
CA SER A 211 -7.98 -16.22 -2.44
C SER A 211 -8.87 -16.97 -1.45
N TYR A 212 -8.64 -16.77 -0.14
CA TYR A 212 -9.44 -17.40 0.92
C TYR A 212 -10.89 -16.89 0.89
N LEU A 213 -11.07 -15.57 0.76
CA LEU A 213 -12.38 -14.94 0.68
C LEU A 213 -13.16 -15.34 -0.58
N ALA A 214 -12.47 -15.52 -1.71
CA ALA A 214 -13.11 -15.94 -2.96
C ALA A 214 -13.60 -17.39 -2.89
N LYS A 215 -12.82 -18.28 -2.29
CA LYS A 215 -13.18 -19.69 -2.10
C LYS A 215 -14.27 -19.89 -1.04
N ASN A 216 -14.35 -19.01 -0.05
CA ASN A 216 -15.30 -19.10 1.05
C ASN A 216 -16.23 -17.87 1.07
N PRO A 217 -17.23 -17.81 0.17
CA PRO A 217 -18.21 -16.73 0.16
C PRO A 217 -18.87 -16.56 1.54
N ASN A 218 -19.09 -15.31 1.95
CA ASN A 218 -19.70 -14.95 3.23
C ASN A 218 -18.90 -15.30 4.49
N VAL A 219 -17.69 -15.85 4.41
CA VAL A 219 -16.87 -16.13 5.61
C VAL A 219 -16.65 -14.87 6.47
N PHE A 220 -16.53 -13.72 5.81
CA PHE A 220 -16.37 -12.40 6.43
C PHE A 220 -17.60 -11.88 7.19
N THR A 221 -18.77 -12.54 7.08
CA THR A 221 -19.95 -12.20 7.89
C THR A 221 -20.01 -13.00 9.19
N SER A 222 -19.00 -13.81 9.49
CA SER A 222 -18.93 -14.61 10.71
C SER A 222 -17.95 -13.98 11.72
N PRO A 223 -18.28 -13.91 13.03
CA PRO A 223 -17.31 -13.54 14.05
C PRO A 223 -16.14 -14.51 14.16
N ARG A 224 -16.29 -15.76 13.69
CA ARG A 224 -15.19 -16.73 13.63
C ARG A 224 -14.06 -16.22 12.73
N PHE A 225 -14.38 -15.61 11.61
CA PHE A 225 -13.38 -15.04 10.70
C PHE A 225 -12.58 -13.92 11.36
N SER A 226 -13.27 -12.95 12.00
CA SER A 226 -12.59 -11.87 12.74
C SER A 226 -11.71 -12.42 13.86
N LYS A 227 -12.17 -13.44 14.60
CA LYS A 227 -11.37 -14.13 15.64
C LYS A 227 -10.16 -14.86 15.06
N SER A 228 -10.29 -15.53 13.92
CA SER A 228 -9.16 -16.18 13.24
C SER A 228 -8.11 -15.16 12.81
N LEU A 229 -8.52 -14.03 12.23
CA LEU A 229 -7.59 -12.94 11.91
C LEU A 229 -6.94 -12.36 13.19
N LEU A 230 -7.69 -12.23 14.29
CA LEU A 230 -7.15 -11.76 15.57
C LEU A 230 -6.01 -12.69 16.03
N ILE A 231 -6.27 -13.99 16.05
CA ILE A 231 -5.30 -15.01 16.47
C ILE A 231 -4.06 -14.96 15.57
N ILE A 232 -4.24 -14.95 14.24
CA ILE A 232 -3.11 -14.89 13.29
C ILE A 232 -2.29 -13.62 13.51
N GLY A 233 -2.95 -12.47 13.69
CA GLY A 233 -2.28 -11.19 13.95
C GLY A 233 -1.48 -11.20 15.25
N VAL A 234 -2.06 -11.71 16.34
CA VAL A 234 -1.37 -11.86 17.64
C VAL A 234 -0.19 -12.82 17.52
N VAL A 235 -0.36 -13.97 16.87
CA VAL A 235 0.73 -14.95 16.64
C VAL A 235 1.89 -14.31 15.88
N LEU A 236 1.62 -13.48 14.86
CA LEU A 236 2.66 -12.77 14.13
C LEU A 236 3.37 -11.69 14.97
N LEU A 237 2.67 -11.02 15.88
CA LEU A 237 3.30 -10.09 16.82
C LEU A 237 4.18 -10.82 17.84
N ILE A 238 3.73 -11.98 18.36
CA ILE A 238 4.55 -12.82 19.23
C ILE A 238 5.78 -13.31 18.46
N ALA A 239 5.59 -13.78 17.22
CA ALA A 239 6.69 -14.19 16.35
C ALA A 239 7.67 -13.03 16.09
N ALA A 240 7.18 -11.80 15.92
CA ALA A 240 8.04 -10.63 15.80
C ALA A 240 8.95 -10.47 17.02
N SER A 241 8.39 -10.53 18.23
CA SER A 241 9.16 -10.45 19.48
C SER A 241 10.18 -11.58 19.61
N ILE A 242 9.82 -12.81 19.23
CA ILE A 242 10.76 -13.95 19.25
C ILE A 242 11.89 -13.74 18.24
N LEU A 243 11.57 -13.36 16.99
CA LEU A 243 12.55 -13.14 15.92
C LEU A 243 13.48 -11.95 16.22
N GLY A 244 12.99 -10.94 16.94
CA GLY A 244 13.81 -9.82 17.40
C GLY A 244 14.82 -10.19 18.49
N ASN A 245 14.62 -11.30 19.20
CA ASN A 245 15.46 -11.73 20.34
C ASN A 245 16.16 -13.07 20.12
N ILE A 246 16.03 -13.70 18.95
CA ILE A 246 16.62 -15.01 18.69
C ILE A 246 18.15 -14.91 18.51
N ASN A 247 18.90 -15.66 19.30
CA ASN A 247 20.37 -15.60 19.30
C ASN A 247 21.03 -16.15 18.03
N LEU A 248 20.30 -16.95 17.24
CA LEU A 248 20.80 -17.55 15.99
C LEU A 248 20.92 -16.57 14.83
N LEU A 249 20.33 -15.38 14.95
CA LEU A 249 20.34 -14.35 13.90
C LEU A 249 21.29 -13.22 14.25
N ASN A 250 21.91 -12.60 13.24
CA ASN A 250 22.61 -11.33 13.44
C ASN A 250 21.61 -10.17 13.62
N ASP A 251 22.07 -9.03 14.12
CA ASP A 251 21.18 -7.92 14.48
C ASP A 251 20.44 -7.33 13.27
N GLN A 252 21.05 -7.34 12.09
CA GLN A 252 20.38 -6.93 10.85
C GLN A 252 19.20 -7.86 10.52
N GLN A 253 19.39 -9.18 10.63
CA GLN A 253 18.34 -10.18 10.40
C GLN A 253 17.23 -10.08 11.46
N LYS A 254 17.60 -9.95 12.74
CA LYS A 254 16.64 -9.74 13.85
C LYS A 254 15.75 -8.54 13.55
N ASN A 255 16.34 -7.38 13.26
CA ASN A 255 15.61 -6.15 12.95
C ASN A 255 14.71 -6.32 11.72
N ALA A 256 15.24 -6.89 10.64
CA ALA A 256 14.49 -7.14 9.41
C ALA A 256 13.24 -7.99 9.67
N TYR A 257 13.39 -9.16 10.29
CA TYR A 257 12.27 -10.08 10.52
C TYR A 257 11.31 -9.60 11.62
N TYR A 258 11.81 -8.88 12.62
CA TYR A 258 10.99 -8.19 13.61
C TYR A 258 10.03 -7.22 12.93
N PHE A 259 10.56 -6.28 12.12
CA PHE A 259 9.72 -5.28 11.46
C PHE A 259 8.78 -5.89 10.41
N ILE A 260 9.21 -6.95 9.71
CA ILE A 260 8.36 -7.67 8.75
C ILE A 260 7.15 -8.25 9.46
N SER A 261 7.39 -9.04 10.51
CA SER A 261 6.36 -9.75 11.27
C SER A 261 5.47 -8.79 12.05
N MET A 262 6.04 -7.75 12.65
CA MET A 262 5.29 -6.72 13.38
C MET A 262 4.33 -5.99 12.44
N ARG A 263 4.80 -5.51 11.29
CA ARG A 263 3.95 -4.81 10.32
C ARG A 263 2.85 -5.70 9.78
N LEU A 264 3.16 -6.94 9.39
CA LEU A 264 2.15 -7.88 8.87
C LEU A 264 1.12 -8.25 9.95
N GLY A 265 1.58 -8.51 11.18
CA GLY A 265 0.72 -8.77 12.34
C GLY A 265 -0.23 -7.61 12.62
N SER A 266 0.28 -6.38 12.68
CA SER A 266 -0.53 -5.17 12.85
C SER A 266 -1.57 -4.99 11.75
N VAL A 267 -1.20 -5.21 10.48
CA VAL A 267 -2.15 -5.14 9.35
C VAL A 267 -3.26 -6.17 9.50
N ILE A 268 -2.94 -7.40 9.88
CA ILE A 268 -3.93 -8.47 10.07
C ILE A 268 -4.83 -8.19 11.27
N LEU A 269 -4.30 -7.64 12.37
CA LEU A 269 -5.09 -7.18 13.52
C LEU A 269 -6.06 -6.05 13.14
N LEU A 270 -5.62 -5.09 12.32
CA LEU A 270 -6.52 -4.04 11.83
C LEU A 270 -7.62 -4.61 10.93
N ASN A 271 -7.31 -5.59 10.08
CA ASN A 271 -8.33 -6.31 9.31
C ASN A 271 -9.31 -7.07 10.23
N SER A 272 -8.82 -7.69 11.31
CA SER A 272 -9.68 -8.33 12.33
C SER A 272 -10.64 -7.32 12.97
N ALA A 273 -10.12 -6.16 13.41
CA ALA A 273 -10.91 -5.11 14.03
C ALA A 273 -11.97 -4.55 13.06
N MET A 274 -11.58 -4.19 11.82
CA MET A 274 -12.53 -3.69 10.83
C MET A 274 -13.55 -4.75 10.43
N SER A 275 -13.15 -6.01 10.33
CA SER A 275 -14.06 -7.13 10.05
C SER A 275 -15.08 -7.28 11.18
N TYR A 276 -14.64 -7.22 12.44
CA TYR A 276 -15.55 -7.27 13.59
C TYR A 276 -16.53 -6.09 13.64
N ILE A 277 -16.06 -4.87 13.38
CA ILE A 277 -16.91 -3.67 13.28
C ILE A 277 -17.94 -3.86 12.16
N ALA A 278 -17.53 -4.37 11.00
CA ALA A 278 -18.41 -4.59 9.86
C ALA A 278 -19.52 -5.61 10.11
N LEU A 279 -19.41 -6.50 11.11
CA LEU A 279 -20.49 -7.42 11.50
C LEU A 279 -21.73 -6.69 12.03
N ARG A 280 -21.55 -5.46 12.53
CA ARG A 280 -22.62 -4.63 13.09
C ARG A 280 -23.11 -3.55 12.12
N LEU A 281 -22.62 -3.57 10.87
CA LEU A 281 -22.91 -2.54 9.88
C LEU A 281 -23.59 -3.18 8.67
N ASP A 282 -24.84 -2.80 8.41
CA ASP A 282 -25.53 -3.18 7.17
C ASP A 282 -25.01 -2.36 5.99
N THR A 283 -24.71 -1.09 6.23
CA THR A 283 -24.14 -0.17 5.24
C THR A 283 -23.14 0.79 5.89
N ILE A 284 -22.33 1.44 5.07
CA ILE A 284 -21.42 2.52 5.49
C ILE A 284 -21.77 3.82 4.74
N PRO A 285 -21.53 4.99 5.35
CA PRO A 285 -21.73 6.30 4.71
C PRO A 285 -21.04 6.40 3.34
N ASP A 286 -21.68 7.12 2.41
CA ASP A 286 -21.15 7.31 1.05
C ASP A 286 -19.77 7.94 1.03
N ILE A 287 -19.51 8.89 1.93
CA ILE A 287 -18.21 9.55 2.01
C ILE A 287 -17.06 8.56 2.29
N ILE A 288 -17.27 7.58 3.17
CA ILE A 288 -16.26 6.54 3.47
C ILE A 288 -16.02 5.68 2.23
N LYS A 289 -17.09 5.32 1.52
CA LYS A 289 -17.03 4.56 0.27
C LYS A 289 -16.30 5.32 -0.84
N TRP A 290 -16.50 6.63 -0.92
CA TRP A 290 -15.87 7.49 -1.92
C TRP A 290 -14.38 7.67 -1.63
N VAL A 291 -14.01 8.00 -0.39
CA VAL A 291 -12.60 8.15 0.02
C VAL A 291 -11.83 6.85 -0.25
N GLY A 292 -12.38 5.70 0.14
CA GLY A 292 -11.76 4.39 -0.12
C GLY A 292 -11.71 3.98 -1.59
N ARG A 293 -12.48 4.61 -2.48
CA ARG A 293 -12.45 4.36 -3.93
C ARG A 293 -11.45 5.25 -4.67
N HIS A 294 -11.26 6.47 -4.18
CA HIS A 294 -10.40 7.50 -4.79
C HIS A 294 -9.00 7.57 -4.16
N THR A 295 -8.53 6.48 -3.55
CA THR A 295 -7.25 6.43 -2.84
C THR A 295 -6.07 6.91 -3.70
N LEU A 296 -6.05 6.57 -5.00
CA LEU A 296 -4.99 6.98 -5.93
C LEU A 296 -4.97 8.49 -6.18
N VAL A 297 -6.14 9.10 -6.36
CA VAL A 297 -6.24 10.55 -6.61
C VAL A 297 -5.86 11.31 -5.35
N VAL A 298 -6.38 10.89 -4.19
CA VAL A 298 -5.98 11.44 -2.89
C VAL A 298 -4.47 11.30 -2.72
N TYR A 299 -3.90 10.12 -3.01
CA TYR A 299 -2.45 9.89 -2.94
C TYR A 299 -1.67 10.89 -3.81
N ALA A 300 -1.99 10.96 -5.09
CA ALA A 300 -1.26 11.83 -6.02
C ALA A 300 -1.35 13.30 -5.63
N VAL A 301 -2.56 13.81 -5.36
CA VAL A 301 -2.78 15.24 -5.12
C VAL A 301 -2.14 15.68 -3.80
N HIS A 302 -2.32 14.95 -2.70
CA HIS A 302 -1.73 15.37 -1.41
C HIS A 302 -0.19 15.31 -1.44
N VAL A 303 0.40 14.34 -2.14
CA VAL A 303 1.86 14.25 -2.33
C VAL A 303 2.36 15.44 -3.14
N ILE A 304 1.67 15.82 -4.23
CA ILE A 304 2.04 17.01 -5.02
C ILE A 304 1.94 18.28 -4.17
N ILE A 305 0.89 18.44 -3.35
CA ILE A 305 0.74 19.61 -2.48
C ILE A 305 1.89 19.67 -1.45
N LEU A 306 2.23 18.55 -0.81
CA LEU A 306 3.25 18.51 0.23
C LEU A 306 4.67 18.60 -0.35
N TYR A 307 5.03 17.70 -1.25
CA TYR A 307 6.41 17.53 -1.73
C TYR A 307 6.69 18.21 -3.06
N GLY A 308 5.65 18.57 -3.81
CA GLY A 308 5.77 19.18 -5.14
C GLY A 308 5.80 18.16 -6.26
N SER A 309 6.07 18.66 -7.45
CA SER A 309 6.30 17.90 -8.67
C SER A 309 7.34 18.63 -9.52
N ALA A 310 7.66 18.10 -10.69
CA ALA A 310 8.55 18.78 -11.64
C ALA A 310 8.04 20.16 -12.10
N TRP A 311 6.74 20.43 -11.98
CA TRP A 311 6.10 21.66 -12.47
C TRP A 311 5.63 22.61 -11.37
N VAL A 312 5.39 22.09 -10.17
CA VAL A 312 4.78 22.86 -9.07
C VAL A 312 5.58 22.63 -7.80
N PRO A 313 6.07 23.68 -7.11
CA PRO A 313 6.76 23.52 -5.84
C PRO A 313 5.80 23.03 -4.75
N GLY A 314 6.29 22.18 -3.86
CA GLY A 314 5.53 21.69 -2.70
C GLY A 314 5.69 22.56 -1.46
N LEU A 315 4.76 22.44 -0.52
CA LEU A 315 4.83 23.13 0.78
C LEU A 315 6.08 22.77 1.59
N ASN A 316 6.66 21.60 1.38
CA ASN A 316 7.92 21.15 1.97
C ASN A 316 9.08 22.10 1.65
N ALA A 317 9.06 22.81 0.52
CA ALA A 317 10.12 23.78 0.19
C ALA A 317 10.13 25.00 1.14
N ILE A 318 9.01 25.29 1.81
CA ILE A 318 8.82 26.49 2.64
C ILE A 318 8.73 26.12 4.12
N PHE A 319 8.05 25.02 4.44
CA PHE A 319 7.68 24.65 5.80
C PHE A 319 8.27 23.30 6.27
N ALA A 320 9.31 22.79 5.61
CA ALA A 320 9.98 21.55 6.02
C ALA A 320 10.40 21.62 7.50
N LYS A 321 9.87 20.68 8.30
CA LYS A 321 10.32 20.42 9.68
C LYS A 321 10.41 21.69 10.55
N SER A 322 9.52 22.66 10.36
CA SER A 322 9.61 23.96 11.05
C SER A 322 8.46 24.24 12.02
N MET A 323 7.39 23.43 12.00
CA MET A 323 6.18 23.69 12.77
C MET A 323 6.18 22.97 14.13
N ASN A 324 5.49 23.59 15.09
CA ASN A 324 5.23 22.95 16.38
C ASN A 324 4.16 21.84 16.28
N LEU A 325 3.94 21.12 17.38
CA LEU A 325 3.00 20.00 17.43
C LEU A 325 1.57 20.41 17.06
N TYR A 326 1.03 21.47 17.66
CA TYR A 326 -0.35 21.91 17.46
C TYR A 326 -0.61 22.33 16.02
N LEU A 327 0.30 23.11 15.44
CA LEU A 327 0.18 23.57 14.05
C LEU A 327 0.30 22.40 13.07
N SER A 328 1.21 21.45 13.32
CA SER A 328 1.34 20.25 12.49
C SER A 328 0.07 19.40 12.49
N VAL A 329 -0.55 19.20 13.66
CA VAL A 329 -1.83 18.48 13.78
C VAL A 329 -2.96 19.24 13.07
N CYS A 330 -3.02 20.56 13.21
CA CYS A 330 -3.99 21.40 12.50
C CYS A 330 -3.83 21.25 10.98
N CYS A 331 -2.61 21.35 10.45
CA CYS A 331 -2.31 21.15 9.04
C CYS A 331 -2.71 19.75 8.55
N ALA A 332 -2.50 18.70 9.34
CA ALA A 332 -2.93 17.34 9.00
C ALA A 332 -4.47 17.24 8.89
N ILE A 333 -5.21 17.84 9.82
CA ILE A 333 -6.69 17.88 9.77
C ILE A 333 -7.16 18.66 8.54
N VAL A 334 -6.58 19.84 8.28
CA VAL A 334 -6.90 20.65 7.10
C VAL A 334 -6.64 19.89 5.81
N MET A 335 -5.51 19.20 5.70
CA MET A 335 -5.18 18.39 4.53
C MET A 335 -6.19 17.24 4.33
N ILE A 336 -6.56 16.54 5.41
CA ILE A 336 -7.58 15.49 5.36
C ILE A 336 -8.92 16.05 4.86
N VAL A 337 -9.38 17.16 5.45
CA VAL A 337 -10.65 17.81 5.05
C VAL A 337 -10.60 18.25 3.59
N ALA A 338 -9.50 18.86 3.15
CA ALA A 338 -9.30 19.25 1.75
C ALA A 338 -9.40 18.05 0.79
N MET A 339 -8.77 16.92 1.13
CA MET A 339 -8.84 15.70 0.32
C MET A 339 -10.26 15.10 0.30
N ILE A 340 -10.99 15.14 1.42
CA ILE A 340 -12.38 14.68 1.49
C ILE A 340 -13.29 15.57 0.63
N ILE A 341 -13.14 16.90 0.70
CA ILE A 341 -13.89 17.86 -0.12
C ILE A 341 -13.61 17.62 -1.61
N MET A 342 -12.35 17.42 -1.98
CA MET A 342 -11.97 17.10 -3.37
C MET A 342 -12.69 15.84 -3.86
N VAL A 343 -12.67 14.76 -3.08
CA VAL A 343 -13.35 13.50 -3.42
C VAL A 343 -14.86 13.69 -3.55
N TRP A 344 -15.46 14.44 -2.63
CA TRP A 344 -16.88 14.80 -2.69
C TRP A 344 -17.23 15.57 -3.97
N GLY A 345 -16.40 16.55 -4.36
CA GLY A 345 -16.56 17.31 -5.60
C GLY A 345 -16.49 16.43 -6.85
N ILE A 346 -15.53 15.50 -6.91
CA ILE A 346 -15.38 14.53 -8.01
C ILE A 346 -16.65 13.67 -8.16
N GLU A 347 -17.19 13.15 -7.06
CA GLU A 347 -18.38 12.30 -7.11
C GLU A 347 -19.64 13.09 -7.47
N LYS A 348 -19.79 14.31 -6.94
CA LYS A 348 -20.91 15.20 -7.29
C LYS A 348 -20.91 15.54 -8.78
N TYR A 349 -19.76 15.90 -9.34
CA TYR A 349 -19.62 16.21 -10.78
C TYR A 349 -19.98 15.02 -11.67
N LYS A 350 -19.51 13.80 -11.32
CA LYS A 350 -19.86 12.57 -12.06
C LYS A 350 -21.35 12.28 -12.06
N LEU A 351 -22.04 12.52 -10.95
CA LEU A 351 -23.48 12.30 -10.85
C LEU A 351 -24.25 13.30 -11.73
N THR A 352 -23.83 14.56 -11.78
CA THR A 352 -24.42 15.58 -12.65
C THR A 352 -24.21 15.26 -14.12
N PHE A 353 -22.97 14.98 -14.54
CA PHE A 353 -22.64 14.64 -15.93
C PHE A 353 -23.42 13.42 -16.43
N LYS A 354 -23.58 12.38 -15.59
CA LYS A 354 -24.37 11.20 -15.97
C LYS A 354 -25.86 11.50 -16.14
N LYS A 355 -26.41 12.46 -15.39
CA LYS A 355 -27.81 12.88 -15.54
C LYS A 355 -28.02 13.68 -16.81
N GLU A 356 -27.08 14.55 -17.17
CA GLU A 356 -27.13 15.32 -18.42
C GLU A 356 -27.07 14.42 -19.65
N VAL A 357 -26.16 13.44 -19.67
CA VAL A 357 -26.02 12.48 -20.79
C VAL A 357 -27.18 11.47 -20.87
N ALA A 358 -27.88 11.20 -19.76
CA ALA A 358 -29.04 10.31 -19.75
C ALA A 358 -30.37 11.05 -20.04
N GLY A 359 -30.35 12.38 -20.01
CA GLY A 359 -31.49 13.24 -20.36
C GLY A 359 -31.44 13.79 -21.80
N SER A 360 -30.32 13.56 -22.51
CA SER A 360 -30.16 13.72 -23.97
C SER A 360 -30.34 12.39 -24.67
#